data_AF-A0A2M8CWM0-F1
#
_entry.id   AF-A0A2M8CWM0-F1
#
_cell.length_a   1.000
_cell.length_b   1.000
_cell.length_c   1.000
_cell.angle_alpha   90.00
_cell.angle_beta   90.00
_cell.angle_gamma   90.00
#
_symmetry.space_group_name_H-M   'P 1'
#
loop_
_entity.id
_entity.type
_entity.pdbx_description
1 polymer ?
#
loop_
_entity_poly.entity_id
_entity_poly.type
_entity_poly.pdbx_seq_one_letter_code
_entity_poly.pdbx_strand_id
1 'polypeptide(L)' 'MTAQTQNDQNRGPDFYAKTKEGHGKTVNFEQVGVAWEREDGSIYFKPYGKQVIEGPIYLFKAEKKPAAEA' A
#
# COMPACT_ATOMS: atom_id res chain seq x y z
N MET A 1 10.84 21.83 -10.95
CA MET A 1 10.13 20.56 -10.73
C MET A 1 11.17 19.47 -10.54
N THR A 2 11.54 19.18 -9.29
CA THR A 2 12.49 18.12 -8.96
C THR A 2 11.76 17.20 -7.99
N ALA A 3 11.29 16.06 -8.50
CA ALA A 3 10.79 14.99 -7.65
C ALA A 3 12.00 14.46 -6.85
N GLN A 4 12.14 14.90 -5.60
CA GLN A 4 13.07 14.29 -4.67
C GLN A 4 12.62 12.85 -4.47
N THR A 5 13.30 11.93 -5.13
CA THR A 5 13.09 10.51 -4.92
C THR A 5 13.48 10.21 -3.48
N GLN A 6 12.47 9.94 -2.65
CA GLN A 6 12.58 9.63 -1.23
C GLN A 6 13.67 8.56 -1.04
N ASN A 7 14.83 9.01 -0.56
CA ASN A 7 15.95 8.15 -0.21
C ASN A 7 15.77 7.69 1.25
N ASP A 8 14.64 7.04 1.53
CA ASP A 8 14.27 6.53 2.85
C ASP A 8 14.21 5.00 2.76
N GLN A 9 15.40 4.37 2.72
CA GLN A 9 15.56 2.93 2.51
C GLN A 9 15.05 2.08 3.69
N ASN A 10 14.33 2.64 4.68
CA ASN A 10 13.85 1.88 5.83
C ASN A 10 12.44 2.25 6.34
N ARG A 11 11.70 3.17 5.69
CA ARG A 11 10.26 3.31 5.95
C ARG A 11 9.49 2.20 5.24
N GLY A 12 9.00 1.25 6.04
CA GLY A 12 7.93 0.35 5.61
C GLY A 12 6.73 1.11 5.01
N PRO A 13 5.85 0.43 4.29
CA PRO A 13 4.70 1.05 3.62
C PRO A 13 3.78 1.77 4.62
N ASP A 14 3.11 2.83 4.16
CA ASP A 14 2.05 3.47 4.93
C ASP A 14 0.75 2.67 4.86
N PHE A 15 0.53 1.98 3.72
CA PHE A 15 -0.65 1.16 3.48
C PHE A 15 -0.34 -0.16 2.79
N TYR A 16 -1.11 -1.18 3.14
CA TYR A 16 -1.26 -2.42 2.38
C TYR A 16 -2.44 -2.29 1.44
N ALA A 17 -2.21 -2.53 0.15
CA ALA A 17 -3.25 -2.50 -0.86
C ALA A 17 -3.82 -3.91 -1.06
N LYS A 18 -5.14 -4.05 -0.94
CA LYS A 18 -5.82 -5.35 -1.05
C LYS A 18 -7.00 -5.29 -1.99
N THR A 19 -7.21 -6.34 -2.76
CA THR A 19 -8.45 -6.56 -3.52
C THR A 19 -9.40 -7.44 -2.72
N LYS A 20 -10.70 -7.29 -2.98
CA LYS A 20 -11.73 -8.12 -2.37
C LYS A 20 -12.05 -9.27 -3.32
N GLU A 21 -11.81 -10.50 -2.87
CA GLU A 21 -12.17 -11.70 -3.63
C GLU A 21 -13.37 -12.41 -2.98
N GLY A 22 -14.30 -12.84 -3.84
CA GLY A 22 -15.50 -13.58 -3.45
C GLY A 22 -16.79 -12.76 -3.35
N HIS A 23 -17.92 -13.47 -3.42
CA HIS A 23 -19.27 -12.92 -3.28
C HIS A 23 -20.03 -13.65 -2.17
N GLY A 24 -20.88 -12.94 -1.42
CA GLY A 24 -21.72 -13.53 -0.36
C GLY A 24 -21.10 -13.46 1.04
N LYS A 25 -21.35 -14.49 1.87
CA LYS A 25 -20.95 -14.53 3.31
C LYS A 25 -19.45 -14.75 3.54
N THR A 26 -18.69 -15.13 2.52
CA THR A 26 -17.25 -15.37 2.63
C THR A 26 -16.52 -14.39 1.73
N VAL A 27 -16.05 -13.31 2.35
CA VAL A 27 -15.27 -12.26 1.70
C VAL A 27 -13.83 -12.38 2.19
N ASN A 28 -12.89 -12.52 1.25
CA ASN A 28 -11.47 -12.49 1.57
C ASN A 28 -10.83 -11.24 0.97
N PHE A 29 -9.79 -10.73 1.62
CA PHE A 29 -8.99 -9.63 1.12
C PHE A 29 -7.59 -10.13 0.78
N GLU A 30 -7.28 -10.20 -0.51
CA GLU A 30 -5.95 -10.58 -1.00
C GLU A 30 -5.07 -9.33 -1.13
N GLN A 31 -3.85 -9.39 -0.62
CA GLN A 31 -2.90 -8.28 -0.74
C GLN A 31 -2.22 -8.26 -2.11
N VAL A 32 -2.47 -7.19 -2.86
CA VAL A 32 -1.99 -7.02 -4.24
C VAL A 32 -0.88 -5.98 -4.35
N GLY A 33 -0.50 -5.33 -3.25
CA GLY A 33 0.62 -4.39 -3.23
C GLY A 33 0.70 -3.57 -1.96
N VAL A 34 1.41 -2.45 -2.07
CA VAL A 34 1.65 -1.49 -0.99
C VAL A 34 1.53 -0.07 -1.50
N ALA A 35 1.30 0.87 -0.60
CA ALA A 35 1.25 2.28 -0.95
C ALA A 35 1.90 3.17 0.12
N TRP A 36 2.32 4.35 -0.33
CA TRP A 36 2.90 5.40 0.50
C TRP A 36 2.17 6.72 0.24
N GLU A 37 2.03 7.52 1.30
CA GLU A 37 1.55 8.89 1.19
C GLU A 37 2.74 9.81 0.83
N ARG A 38 2.53 10.69 -0.14
CA ARG A 38 3.51 11.69 -0.56
C ARG A 38 3.26 13.01 0.17
N GLU A 39 4.26 13.89 0.11
CA GLU A 39 4.22 15.20 0.76
C GLU A 39 3.07 16.10 0.29
N ASP A 40 2.61 15.91 -0.95
CA ASP A 40 1.45 16.62 -1.52
C ASP A 40 0.09 15.99 -1.16
N GLY A 41 0.09 14.97 -0.29
CA GLY A 41 -1.10 14.21 0.09
C GLY A 41 -1.55 13.18 -0.95
N SER A 42 -0.84 13.05 -2.08
CA SER A 42 -1.14 12.01 -3.07
C SER A 42 -0.66 10.64 -2.62
N ILE A 43 -1.27 9.59 -3.15
CA ILE A 43 -0.89 8.20 -2.86
C ILE A 43 -0.07 7.62 -4.00
N TYR A 44 1.11 7.12 -3.69
CA TYR A 44 1.88 6.25 -4.59
C TYR A 44 1.56 4.79 -4.30
N PHE A 45 0.91 4.12 -5.24
CA PHE A 45 0.64 2.69 -5.17
C PHE A 45 1.66 1.89 -5.99
N LYS A 46 2.21 0.83 -5.39
CA LYS A 46 3.10 -0.15 -6.01
C LYS A 46 2.48 -1.55 -5.96
N PRO A 47 1.98 -2.09 -7.09
CA PRO A 47 1.45 -3.45 -7.13
C PRO A 47 2.57 -4.48 -7.01
N TYR A 48 2.23 -5.65 -6.49
CA TYR A 48 3.06 -6.85 -6.54
C TYR A 48 2.87 -7.53 -7.90
N GLY A 49 3.86 -7.35 -8.77
CA GLY A 49 3.82 -7.88 -10.14
C GLY A 49 2.83 -7.14 -11.04
N LYS A 50 2.53 -7.77 -12.19
CA LYS A 50 1.53 -7.26 -13.14
C LYS A 50 0.15 -7.69 -12.67
N GLN A 51 -0.71 -6.72 -12.38
CA GLN A 51 -2.07 -6.93 -11.90
C GLN A 51 -3.09 -6.52 -12.97
N VAL A 52 -4.13 -7.33 -13.16
CA VAL A 52 -5.34 -6.94 -13.91
C VAL A 52 -6.36 -6.48 -12.88
N ILE A 53 -6.78 -5.21 -12.95
CA ILE A 53 -7.68 -4.62 -11.95
C ILE A 53 -9.11 -4.70 -12.47
N GLU A 54 -9.87 -5.64 -11.93
CA GLU A 54 -11.29 -5.83 -12.27
C GLU A 54 -12.24 -5.30 -11.18
N GLY A 55 -11.70 -4.95 -10.01
CA GLY A 55 -12.46 -4.53 -8.84
C GLY A 55 -11.76 -3.43 -8.03
N PRO A 56 -12.39 -2.97 -6.95
CA PRO A 56 -11.82 -1.94 -6.10
C PRO A 56 -10.55 -2.42 -5.38
N ILE A 57 -9.57 -1.51 -5.26
CA ILE A 57 -8.41 -1.68 -4.40
C ILE A 57 -8.65 -0.90 -3.11
N TYR A 58 -8.50 -1.58 -1.99
CA TYR A 58 -8.65 -1.02 -0.66
C TYR A 58 -7.27 -0.79 -0.05
N LEU A 59 -7.09 0.36 0.61
CA LEU A 59 -5.86 0.72 1.33
C LEU A 59 -6.08 0.55 2.82
N PHE A 60 -5.31 -0.34 3.44
CA PHE A 60 -5.31 -0.59 4.88
C PHE A 60 -4.04 0.00 5.47
N LYS A 61 -4.15 0.83 6.52
CA LYS A 61 -2.95 1.38 7.18
C LYS A 61 -2.04 0.27 7.71
N ALA A 62 -0.75 0.40 7.45
CA ALA A 62 0.24 -0.50 8.02
C ALA A 62 0.48 -0.16 9.49
N GLU A 63 0.57 -1.16 10.34
CA GLU A 63 1.01 -0.97 11.72
C GLU A 63 2.52 -0.69 11.73
N LYS A 64 2.88 0.58 11.89
CA LYS A 64 4.29 0.95 12.08
C LYS A 64 4.70 0.56 13.49
N LYS A 65 5.48 -0.51 13.63
CA LYS A 65 6.21 -0.76 14.88
C LYS A 65 7.17 0.42 15.06
N PRO A 66 7.14 1.15 16.20
CA PRO A 66 8.08 2.24 16.41
C PRO A 66 9.49 1.68 16.27
N ALA A 67 10.31 2.33 15.45
CA ALA A 67 11.72 1.98 15.31
C ALA A 67 12.31 2.00 16.72
N ALA A 68 12.84 0.86 17.16
CA ALA A 68 13.55 0.80 18.43
C ALA A 68 14.69 1.81 18.36
N GLU A 69 14.67 2.79 19.26
CA GLU A 69 15.77 3.71 19.53
C GLU A 69 17.04 2.87 19.75
N ALA A 70 18.03 3.07 18.89
CA ALA A 70 19.35 2.44 18.98
C ALA A 70 20.38 3.49 19.40
#